data_AF-A0A956JRW6-F1
#
_entry.id   AF-A0A956JRW6-F1
#
_cell.length_a   1.000
_cell.length_b   1.000
_cell.length_c   1.000
_cell.angle_alpha   90.00
_cell.angle_beta   90.00
_cell.angle_gamma   90.00
#
_symmetry.space_group_name_H-M   'P 1'
#
loop_
_entity.id
_entity.type
_entity.pdbx_description
1 polymer ?
#
loop_
_entity_poly.entity_id
_entity_poly.type
_entity_poly.pdbx_seq_one_letter_code
_entity_poly.pdbx_strand_id
1 'polypeptide(L)'
;MASDSSSFFRQAFSVWERTTAAYFESLARNPLFLSANAWWLNGLMAVKKASDSAAENMISTAGLPTRRDQERALHMLHQIEARLDDMELRERRRQREPELGAEAPAR
;
A
#
# COMPACT_ATOMS: atom_id res chain seq x y z
N MET A 1 2.84 -31.01 -36.31
CA MET A 1 3.13 -29.74 -36.99
C MET A 1 2.80 -28.55 -36.09
N ALA A 2 3.29 -28.51 -34.85
CA ALA A 2 2.99 -27.44 -33.87
C ALA A 2 4.26 -26.75 -33.31
N SER A 3 5.45 -27.18 -33.73
CA SER A 3 6.74 -26.65 -33.27
C SER A 3 7.25 -25.46 -34.08
N ASP A 4 6.81 -25.28 -35.32
CA ASP A 4 7.30 -24.21 -36.24
C ASP A 4 6.69 -22.83 -36.00
N SER A 5 5.49 -22.74 -35.44
CA SER A 5 4.91 -21.42 -35.10
C SER A 5 5.66 -20.79 -33.93
N SER A 6 6.07 -21.60 -32.95
CA SER A 6 6.78 -21.14 -31.76
C SER A 6 8.16 -20.53 -32.09
N SER A 7 8.86 -21.06 -33.11
CA SER A 7 10.17 -20.56 -33.53
C SER A 7 10.04 -19.22 -34.27
N PHE A 8 9.05 -19.07 -35.15
CA PHE A 8 8.75 -17.81 -35.83
C PHE A 8 8.35 -16.71 -34.85
N PHE A 9 7.45 -17.00 -33.90
CA PHE A 9 7.06 -16.04 -32.87
C PHE A 9 8.24 -15.62 -32.00
N ARG A 10 9.12 -16.54 -31.61
CA ARG A 10 10.33 -16.22 -30.85
C ARG A 10 11.30 -15.36 -31.65
N GLN A 11 11.44 -15.61 -32.96
CA GLN A 11 12.31 -14.82 -33.83
C GLN A 11 11.75 -13.39 -34.03
N ALA A 12 10.46 -13.26 -34.34
CA ALA A 12 9.78 -11.98 -34.43
C ALA A 12 9.85 -11.19 -33.12
N PHE A 13 9.65 -11.88 -31.99
CA PHE A 13 9.81 -11.30 -30.65
C PHE A 13 11.24 -10.83 -30.41
N SER A 14 12.25 -11.62 -30.76
CA SER A 14 13.66 -11.23 -30.56
C SER A 14 14.09 -10.01 -31.37
N VAL A 15 13.54 -9.85 -32.58
CA VAL A 15 13.78 -8.68 -33.44
C VAL A 15 13.05 -7.45 -32.88
N TRP A 16 11.81 -7.62 -32.43
CA TRP A 16 11.06 -6.57 -31.75
C TRP A 16 11.73 -6.15 -30.43
N GLU A 17 12.19 -7.11 -29.63
CA GLU A 17 12.88 -6.88 -28.37
C GLU A 17 14.17 -6.11 -28.59
N ARG A 18 15.01 -6.51 -29.55
CA ARG A 18 16.25 -5.77 -29.86
C ARG A 18 16.00 -4.36 -30.35
N THR A 19 15.04 -4.16 -31.24
CA THR A 19 14.73 -2.83 -31.79
C THR A 19 14.15 -1.93 -30.70
N THR A 20 13.21 -2.46 -29.94
CA THR A 20 12.54 -1.74 -28.85
C THR A 20 13.51 -1.43 -27.71
N ALA A 21 14.37 -2.39 -27.34
CA ALA A 21 15.45 -2.19 -26.37
C ALA A 21 16.41 -1.09 -26.84
N ALA A 22 16.84 -1.09 -28.11
CA ALA A 22 17.72 -0.03 -28.62
C ALA A 22 17.07 1.37 -28.56
N TYR A 23 15.77 1.48 -28.85
CA TYR A 23 15.02 2.73 -28.71
C TYR A 23 14.87 3.15 -27.23
N PHE A 24 14.52 2.24 -26.34
CA PHE A 24 14.39 2.53 -24.91
C PHE A 24 15.73 2.84 -24.25
N GLU A 25 16.82 2.17 -24.64
CA GLU A 25 18.18 2.45 -24.21
C GLU A 25 18.56 3.89 -24.61
N SER A 26 18.28 4.30 -25.85
CA SER A 26 18.53 5.66 -26.31
C SER A 26 17.70 6.71 -25.55
N LEU A 27 16.45 6.41 -25.20
CA LEU A 27 15.58 7.30 -24.45
C LEU A 27 15.96 7.37 -22.96
N ALA A 28 16.30 6.24 -22.36
CA ALA A 28 16.73 6.14 -20.96
C ALA A 28 18.14 6.73 -20.75
N ARG A 29 19.00 6.69 -21.77
CA ARG A 29 20.32 7.30 -21.71
C ARG A 29 20.30 8.81 -21.99
N ASN A 30 19.16 9.36 -22.43
CA ASN A 30 19.00 10.78 -22.64
C ASN A 30 18.48 11.47 -21.35
N PRO A 31 19.34 12.17 -20.59
CA PRO A 31 18.96 12.79 -19.32
C PRO A 31 17.93 13.90 -19.49
N LEU A 32 17.85 14.54 -20.67
CA LEU A 32 16.82 15.56 -20.96
C LEU A 32 15.44 14.94 -21.10
N PHE A 33 15.32 13.76 -21.71
CA PHE A 33 14.04 13.05 -21.82
C PHE A 33 13.58 12.57 -20.44
N LEU A 34 14.46 11.95 -19.65
CA LEU A 34 14.12 11.51 -18.30
C LEU A 34 13.74 12.67 -17.39
N SER A 35 14.48 13.78 -17.42
CA SER A 35 14.17 14.95 -16.59
C SER A 35 12.88 15.68 -17.02
N ALA A 36 12.63 15.82 -18.32
CA ALA A 36 11.40 16.42 -18.83
C ALA A 36 10.16 15.57 -18.48
N ASN A 37 10.25 14.25 -18.63
CA ASN A 37 9.16 13.35 -18.24
C ASN A 37 8.97 13.29 -16.73
N ALA A 38 10.05 13.32 -15.94
CA ALA A 38 9.96 13.38 -14.49
C ALA A 38 9.27 14.68 -14.04
N TRP A 39 9.63 15.82 -14.64
CA TRP A 39 8.97 17.10 -14.35
C TRP A 39 7.49 17.08 -14.72
N TRP A 40 7.16 16.58 -15.91
CA TRP A 40 5.78 16.48 -16.37
C TRP A 40 4.94 15.53 -15.51
N LEU A 41 5.48 14.35 -15.17
CA LEU A 41 4.83 13.38 -14.30
C LEU A 41 4.62 13.94 -12.89
N ASN A 42 5.63 14.63 -12.34
CA ASN A 42 5.52 15.29 -11.04
C ASN A 42 4.46 16.41 -11.08
N GLY A 43 4.39 17.17 -12.17
CA GLY A 43 3.34 18.17 -12.38
C GLY A 43 1.95 17.54 -12.43
N LEU A 44 1.78 16.47 -13.22
CA LEU A 44 0.52 15.75 -13.32
C LEU A 44 0.09 15.14 -11.98
N MET A 45 1.04 14.56 -11.23
CA MET A 45 0.79 14.01 -9.89
C MET A 45 0.42 15.11 -8.88
N ALA A 46 1.04 16.29 -8.96
CA ALA A 46 0.68 17.43 -8.13
C ALA A 46 -0.74 17.92 -8.44
N VAL A 47 -1.12 18.01 -9.71
CA VAL A 47 -2.47 18.37 -10.15
C VAL A 47 -3.48 17.32 -9.67
N LYS A 48 -3.20 16.03 -9.87
CA LYS A 48 -4.05 14.95 -9.38
C LYS A 48 -4.23 15.00 -7.86
N LYS A 49 -3.15 15.24 -7.12
CA LYS A 49 -3.21 15.36 -5.66
C LYS A 49 -4.06 16.55 -5.23
N ALA A 50 -3.94 17.68 -5.92
CA ALA A 50 -4.75 18.86 -5.65
C ALA A 50 -6.24 18.61 -5.97
N SER A 51 -6.54 17.93 -7.08
CA SER A 51 -7.93 17.58 -7.42
C SER A 51 -8.54 16.59 -6.44
N ASP A 52 -7.79 15.57 -6.03
CA ASP A 52 -8.26 14.57 -5.06
C ASP A 52 -8.51 15.24 -3.70
N SER A 53 -7.62 16.15 -3.26
CA SER A 53 -7.82 16.92 -2.01
C SER A 53 -8.98 17.89 -2.10
N ALA A 54 -9.23 18.52 -3.25
CA ALA A 54 -10.39 19.39 -3.44
C ALA A 54 -11.70 18.60 -3.39
N ALA A 55 -11.75 17.43 -4.02
CA ALA A 55 -12.90 16.53 -3.97
C ALA A 55 -13.15 16.04 -2.53
N GLU A 56 -12.10 15.62 -1.81
CA GLU A 56 -12.21 15.23 -0.40
C GLU A 56 -12.73 16.36 0.46
N ASN A 57 -12.22 17.59 0.28
CA ASN A 57 -12.70 18.76 1.01
C ASN A 57 -14.16 19.09 0.67
N MET A 58 -14.56 19.02 -0.60
CA MET A 58 -15.95 19.24 -1.00
C MET A 58 -16.90 18.20 -0.37
N ILE A 59 -16.52 16.93 -0.40
CA ILE A 59 -17.26 15.82 0.21
C ILE A 59 -17.32 15.99 1.74
N SER A 60 -16.21 16.39 2.36
CA SER A 60 -16.13 16.68 3.79
C SER A 60 -17.02 17.88 4.18
N THR A 61 -17.01 18.97 3.40
CA THR A 61 -17.91 20.12 3.62
C THR A 61 -19.38 19.78 3.41
N ALA A 62 -19.68 18.78 2.58
CA ALA A 62 -21.03 18.23 2.42
C ALA A 62 -21.42 17.28 3.57
N GLY A 63 -20.55 17.08 4.57
CA GLY A 63 -20.82 16.26 5.75
C GLY A 63 -20.74 14.75 5.49
N LEU A 64 -20.23 14.33 4.33
CA LEU A 64 -20.04 12.90 4.02
C LEU A 64 -18.67 12.44 4.53
N PRO A 65 -18.60 11.31 5.29
CA PRO A 65 -17.35 10.82 5.82
C PRO A 65 -16.42 10.36 4.69
N THR A 66 -15.26 11.02 4.58
CA THR A 66 -14.27 10.71 3.55
C THR A 66 -13.60 9.36 3.84
N ARG A 67 -12.96 8.76 2.83
CA ARG A 67 -12.20 7.50 3.01
C ARG A 67 -11.15 7.61 4.12
N ARG A 68 -10.49 8.77 4.22
CA ARG A 68 -9.47 9.03 5.25
C ARG A 68 -10.07 9.11 6.65
N ASP A 69 -11.30 9.64 6.78
CA ASP A 69 -12.02 9.66 8.05
C ASP A 69 -12.46 8.25 8.46
N GLN A 70 -12.86 7.42 7.49
CA GLN A 70 -13.19 6.00 7.73
C GLN A 70 -11.98 5.21 8.21
N GLU A 71 -10.80 5.39 7.58
CA GLU A 71 -9.56 4.74 8.01
C GLU A 71 -9.16 5.16 9.43
N ARG A 72 -9.31 6.45 9.78
CA ARG A 72 -9.04 6.95 11.13
C ARG A 72 -10.04 6.38 12.15
N ALA A 73 -11.32 6.32 11.82
CA ALA A 73 -12.33 5.73 12.69
C ALA A 73 -12.07 4.23 12.93
N LEU A 74 -11.71 3.50 11.87
CA LEU A 74 -11.37 2.08 11.95
C LEU A 74 -10.11 1.85 12.80
N HIS A 75 -9.09 2.70 12.65
CA HIS A 75 -7.91 2.65 13.50
C HIS A 75 -8.22 2.90 14.97
N MET A 76 -9.08 3.88 15.27
CA MET A 76 -9.51 4.15 16.65
C MET A 76 -10.32 2.99 17.25
N LEU A 77 -11.21 2.38 16.46
CA LEU A 77 -11.95 1.19 16.88
C LEU A 77 -11.01 0.05 17.23
N HIS A 78 -10.02 -0.22 16.39
CA HIS A 78 -9.04 -1.26 16.66
C HIS A 78 -8.18 -0.96 17.89
N GLN A 79 -7.86 0.31 18.13
CA GLN A 79 -7.12 0.70 19.34
C GLN A 79 -7.96 0.55 20.61
N ILE A 80 -9.28 0.75 20.53
CA ILE A 80 -10.21 0.49 21.64
C ILE A 80 -10.29 -1.01 21.90
N GLU A 81 -10.46 -1.82 20.85
CA GLU A 81 -10.47 -3.29 20.92
C GLU A 81 -9.20 -3.83 21.59
N ALA A 82 -8.01 -3.41 21.13
CA ALA A 82 -6.75 -3.85 21.71
C ALA A 82 -6.59 -3.47 23.20
N ARG A 83 -7.11 -2.31 23.62
CA ARG A 83 -7.10 -1.91 25.03
C ARG A 83 -8.08 -2.73 25.86
N LEU A 84 -9.24 -3.07 25.30
CA LEU A 84 -10.23 -3.91 25.97
C LEU A 84 -9.68 -5.32 26.19
N ASP A 85 -9.03 -5.90 25.18
CA ASP A 85 -8.37 -7.20 25.28
C ASP A 85 -7.27 -7.21 26.35
N ASP A 86 -6.46 -6.15 26.42
CA ASP A 86 -5.42 -6.04 27.45
C ASP A 86 -6.03 -5.92 28.86
N MET A 87 -7.15 -5.21 29.01
CA MET A 87 -7.89 -5.16 30.27
C MET A 87 -8.44 -6.54 30.66
N GLU A 88 -9.06 -7.25 29.72
CA GLU A 88 -9.57 -8.60 29.93
C GLU A 88 -8.46 -9.57 30.35
N LEU A 89 -7.29 -9.48 29.68
CA LEU A 89 -6.14 -10.29 30.01
C LEU A 89 -5.62 -10.00 31.43
N ARG A 90 -5.57 -8.73 31.84
CA ARG A 90 -5.16 -8.33 33.20
C ARG A 90 -6.13 -8.82 34.27
N GLU A 91 -7.43 -8.79 33.99
CA GLU A 91 -8.44 -9.32 34.91
C GLU A 91 -8.33 -10.83 35.06
N ARG A 92 -8.21 -11.57 33.95
CA ARG A 92 -7.98 -13.02 33.97
C ARG A 92 -6.72 -13.40 34.74
N ARG A 93 -5.63 -12.62 34.61
CA ARG A 93 -4.40 -12.82 35.38
C ARG A 93 -4.63 -12.60 36.87
N ARG A 94 -5.28 -11.51 37.28
CA ARG A 94 -5.61 -11.24 38.68
C ARG A 94 -6.50 -12.32 39.30
N GLN A 95 -7.43 -12.88 38.53
CA GLN A 95 -8.28 -13.97 39.00
C GLN A 95 -7.51 -15.30 39.17
N ARG A 96 -6.41 -15.51 38.44
CA ARG A 96 -5.56 -16.71 38.55
C ARG A 96 -4.44 -16.60 39.59
N GLU A 97 -3.99 -15.40 39.94
CA GLU A 97 -3.00 -15.18 41.00
C GLU A 97 -3.39 -15.73 42.39
N PRO A 98 -4.66 -15.68 42.86
CA PRO A 98 -5.02 -16.32 44.14
C PRO A 98 -4.90 -17.85 44.10
N GLU A 99 -5.06 -18.50 42.94
CA GLU A 99 -4.91 -19.95 42.81
C GLU A 99 -3.44 -20.39 42.86
N LEU A 100 -2.52 -19.62 42.25
CA LEU A 100 -1.08 -19.89 42.32
C LEU A 100 -0.44 -19.56 43.68
N GLY A 101 -0.99 -18.59 44.42
CA GLY A 101 -0.53 -18.24 45.77
C GLY A 101 -0.95 -19.25 46.84
N ALA A 102 -2.06 -19.97 46.64
CA ALA A 102 -2.54 -21.01 47.55
C ALA A 102 -1.79 -22.35 47.40
N GLU A 103 -1.16 -22.60 46.25
CA GLU A 103 -0.36 -23.80 45.99
C GLU A 103 1.14 -23.64 46.27
N ALA A 104 1.61 -22.48 46.73
CA ALA A 104 3.02 -22.30 47.10
C ALA A 104 3.32 -23.10 48.39
N PRO A 105 4.11 -24.20 48.33
CA PRO A 105 4.38 -25.00 49.51
C PRO A 105 5.24 -24.20 50.49
N ALA A 106 4.75 -24.10 51.73
CA ALA A 106 5.52 -23.64 52.87
C ALA A 106 6.85 -24.41 52.94
N ARG A 107 7.97 -23.69 52.87
CA ARG A 107 9.30 -24.18 53.21
C ARG A 107 9.64 -23.79 54.63
#